data_AF-A0A5T2AI08-F1
#
_entry.id   AF-A0A5T2AI08-F1
#
_cell.length_a   1.000
_cell.length_b   1.000
_cell.length_c   1.000
_cell.angle_alpha   90.00
_cell.angle_beta   90.00
_cell.angle_gamma   90.00
#
_symmetry.space_group_name_H-M   'P 1'
#
loop_
_entity.id
_entity.type
_entity.pdbx_description
1 polymer ?
#
loop_
_entity_poly.entity_id
_entity_poly.type
_entity_poly.pdbx_seq_one_letter_code
_entity_poly.pdbx_strand_id
1 'polypeptide(L)'
;MITDCDNIILNELLNKEINLENLQKSNSRYAKNFNFFYDKLLEFKTTRPLQWEMLCKMFLSKTLFTLIVICDSQESAMTIFNTLNSRGLPLSNADILKGYIYKRVSHKNEFANEWKELEAKIDESNNIKNLDFLFLQFMHVIRAENKDFDTTTHSVLNFFTKSDKKVYYGAIDNWLYRDNTMYFIKSLANFWDKPENYLSDLSNKYMKILNLFQNDSWKAFVSFLVWRNKDNIDNKDEFSKEFDKYLPILIQYVTLAFLNGNASINVIKEIVFKMNVKLKINESFPAKQNIPSFENFLEVSRNFDSRKTKYILFLYAYVYDDFKQVIDSGSLEVEHILPKQWQNANFNEWDEQSHFEYLENIGNKILLPKKSNIKCIDNFFAKKQIEYSNSNNANLKEVLDLSKRTKNIWTKEDIDNRAQAIYSKMVEFLQG
;
A
#
# COMPACT_ATOMS: atom_id res chain seq x y z
N MET A 1 14.40 29.27 23.94
CA MET A 1 14.26 30.61 23.33
C MET A 1 15.66 31.10 23.05
N ILE A 2 15.92 31.64 21.85
CA ILE A 2 17.18 32.35 21.56
C ILE A 2 17.16 33.59 22.45
N THR A 3 18.15 33.75 23.31
CA THR A 3 18.26 34.92 24.19
C THR A 3 18.92 36.08 23.44
N ASP A 4 18.73 37.32 23.89
CA ASP A 4 19.42 38.47 23.29
C ASP A 4 20.95 38.33 23.35
N CYS A 5 21.47 37.65 24.39
CA CYS A 5 22.86 37.25 24.49
C CYS A 5 23.29 36.27 23.37
N ASP A 6 22.42 35.34 22.96
CA ASP A 6 22.71 34.43 21.85
C ASP A 6 22.78 35.16 20.51
N ASN A 7 21.98 36.21 20.30
CA ASN A 7 22.03 37.04 19.10
C ASN A 7 23.32 37.88 19.02
N ILE A 8 23.80 38.39 20.16
CA ILE A 8 25.08 39.11 20.23
C ILE A 8 26.22 38.18 19.82
N ILE A 9 26.26 36.96 20.37
CA ILE A 9 27.27 35.95 20.04
C ILE A 9 27.18 35.52 18.57
N LEU A 10 25.96 35.34 18.03
CA LEU A 10 25.77 35.00 16.63
C LEU A 10 26.30 36.11 15.71
N ASN A 11 26.03 37.38 16.03
CA ASN A 11 26.57 38.51 15.26
C ASN A 11 28.10 38.60 15.36
N GLU A 12 28.68 38.33 16.53
CA GLU A 12 30.14 38.25 16.71
C GLU A 12 30.76 37.13 15.85
N LEU A 13 30.10 35.97 15.76
CA LEU A 13 30.53 34.84 14.92
C LEU A 13 30.44 35.12 13.41
N LEU A 14 29.55 36.03 13.00
CA LEU A 14 29.37 36.43 11.60
C LEU A 14 30.26 37.61 11.20
N ASN A 15 31.00 38.19 12.15
CA ASN A 15 31.97 39.25 11.86
C ASN A 15 33.23 38.69 11.19
N LYS A 16 33.89 39.56 10.42
CA LYS A 16 35.10 39.22 9.66
C LYS A 16 36.31 38.90 10.55
N GLU A 17 36.34 39.48 11.74
CA GLU A 17 37.33 39.21 12.78
C GLU A 17 36.63 38.60 13.98
N ILE A 18 37.09 37.42 14.38
CA ILE A 18 36.48 36.62 15.44
C ILE A 18 37.41 36.62 16.66
N ASN A 19 36.89 37.04 17.81
CA ASN A 19 37.62 36.94 19.08
C ASN A 19 37.40 35.55 19.71
N LEU A 20 38.35 34.65 19.47
CA LEU A 20 38.29 33.26 19.96
C LEU A 20 38.27 33.16 21.49
N GLU A 21 38.89 34.09 22.22
CA GLU A 21 38.93 34.04 23.68
C GLU A 21 37.56 34.32 24.31
N ASN A 22 36.79 35.22 23.71
CA ASN A 22 35.42 35.53 24.16
C ASN A 22 34.48 34.34 23.91
N LEU A 23 34.64 33.67 22.77
CA LEU A 23 33.81 32.53 22.37
C LEU A 23 34.12 31.26 23.18
N GLN A 24 35.37 31.04 23.58
CA GLN A 24 35.74 29.93 24.46
C GLN A 24 35.15 30.06 25.86
N LYS A 25 34.95 31.30 26.33
CA LYS A 25 34.35 31.60 27.64
C LYS A 25 32.82 31.67 27.59
N SER A 26 32.21 31.72 26.41
CA SER A 26 30.78 31.85 26.23
C SER A 26 30.03 30.54 26.43
N ASN A 27 28.92 30.59 27.18
CA ASN A 27 28.05 29.45 27.42
C ASN A 27 26.93 29.29 26.37
N SER A 28 26.86 30.18 25.38
CA SER A 28 25.88 30.12 24.29
C SER A 28 26.02 28.83 23.49
N ARG A 29 24.90 28.30 23.01
CA ARG A 29 24.90 27.13 22.11
C ARG A 29 25.61 27.42 20.79
N TYR A 30 25.55 28.66 20.30
CA TYR A 30 26.25 29.07 19.09
C TYR A 30 27.77 29.03 19.27
N ALA A 31 28.28 29.56 20.38
CA ALA A 31 29.71 29.51 20.71
C ALA A 31 30.20 28.07 20.92
N LYS A 32 29.43 27.24 21.65
CA LYS A 32 29.77 25.81 21.85
C LYS A 32 29.85 25.04 20.54
N ASN A 33 28.88 25.26 19.64
CA ASN A 33 28.89 24.63 18.32
C ASN A 33 30.07 25.11 17.48
N PHE A 34 30.34 26.43 17.46
CA PHE A 34 31.47 26.99 16.72
C PHE A 34 32.80 26.39 17.22
N ASN A 35 33.05 26.40 18.53
CA ASN A 35 34.28 25.86 19.12
C ASN A 35 34.45 24.38 18.78
N PHE A 36 33.39 23.58 18.87
CA PHE A 36 33.45 22.16 18.49
C PHE A 36 33.93 21.95 17.05
N PHE A 37 33.33 22.66 16.08
CA PHE A 37 33.73 22.53 14.68
C PHE A 37 35.13 23.12 14.43
N TYR A 38 35.46 24.23 15.07
CA TYR A 38 36.79 24.84 15.00
C TYR A 38 37.88 23.86 15.46
N ASP A 39 37.69 23.23 16.62
CA ASP A 39 38.62 22.24 17.18
C ASP A 39 38.73 21.01 16.26
N LYS A 40 37.61 20.53 15.70
CA LYS A 40 37.60 19.43 14.74
C LYS A 40 38.33 19.77 13.45
N LEU A 41 38.24 21.00 12.96
CA LEU A 41 38.97 21.46 11.79
C LEU A 41 40.47 21.60 12.07
N LEU A 42 40.86 22.05 13.26
CA LEU A 42 42.26 22.08 13.68
C LEU A 42 42.86 20.66 13.81
N GLU A 43 42.11 19.74 14.42
CA GLU A 43 42.47 18.33 14.49
C GLU A 43 42.61 17.73 13.08
N PHE A 44 41.65 17.98 12.20
CA PHE A 44 41.65 17.49 10.81
C PHE A 44 42.82 18.06 10.00
N LYS A 45 43.11 19.35 10.14
CA LYS A 45 44.28 20.01 9.54
C LYS A 45 45.59 19.34 9.93
N THR A 46 45.70 18.93 11.20
CA THR A 46 46.93 18.35 11.75
C THR A 46 47.08 16.87 11.39
N THR A 47 45.98 16.10 11.49
CA THR A 47 45.98 14.64 11.29
C THR A 47 45.92 14.23 9.83
N ARG A 48 45.33 15.06 8.94
CA ARG A 48 45.13 14.75 7.52
C ARG A 48 45.43 15.95 6.61
N PRO A 49 46.69 16.42 6.54
CA PRO A 49 47.06 17.68 5.89
C PRO A 49 46.77 17.72 4.38
N LEU A 50 46.93 16.60 3.66
CA LEU A 50 46.61 16.55 2.22
C LEU A 50 45.11 16.70 1.94
N GLN A 51 44.26 16.08 2.77
CA GLN A 51 42.79 16.20 2.64
C GLN A 51 42.31 17.58 3.10
N TRP A 52 42.98 18.17 4.09
CA TRP A 52 42.77 19.56 4.48
C TRP A 52 43.07 20.53 3.34
N GLU A 53 44.17 20.33 2.59
CA GLU A 53 44.49 21.13 1.41
C GLU A 53 43.39 21.02 0.35
N MET A 54 42.89 19.80 0.08
CA MET A 54 41.77 19.59 -0.84
C MET A 54 40.49 20.30 -0.38
N LEU A 55 40.16 20.24 0.92
CA LEU A 55 39.01 20.93 1.50
C LEU A 55 39.16 22.45 1.35
N CYS A 56 40.34 23.01 1.69
CA CYS A 56 40.63 24.42 1.48
C CYS A 56 40.49 24.82 0.01
N LYS A 57 41.01 24.01 -0.91
CA LYS A 57 40.85 24.25 -2.36
C LYS A 57 39.39 24.22 -2.78
N MET A 58 38.55 23.35 -2.22
CA MET A 58 37.11 23.33 -2.51
C MET A 58 36.41 24.64 -2.13
N PHE A 59 36.77 25.24 -0.99
CA PHE A 59 36.21 26.52 -0.54
C PHE A 59 36.81 27.75 -1.25
N LEU A 60 38.12 27.72 -1.52
CA LEU A 60 38.86 28.85 -2.09
C LEU A 60 38.82 28.89 -3.62
N SER A 61 38.65 27.73 -4.26
CA SER A 61 38.42 27.70 -5.71
C SER A 61 36.94 27.93 -6.00
N LYS A 62 36.62 28.31 -7.24
CA LYS A 62 35.23 28.53 -7.72
C LYS A 62 34.43 27.21 -7.83
N THR A 63 34.66 26.24 -6.96
CA THR A 63 33.96 24.95 -6.92
C THR A 63 32.77 24.96 -5.96
N LEU A 64 32.75 25.85 -4.96
CA LEU A 64 31.60 26.03 -4.07
C LEU A 64 30.80 27.27 -4.48
N PHE A 65 29.50 27.09 -4.71
CA PHE A 65 28.57 28.18 -4.96
C PHE A 65 27.43 28.13 -3.96
N THR A 66 27.15 29.25 -3.30
CA THR A 66 26.00 29.41 -2.42
C THR A 66 24.88 30.10 -3.18
N LEU A 67 23.77 29.39 -3.40
CA LEU A 67 22.56 29.96 -3.97
C LEU A 67 21.62 30.39 -2.84
N ILE A 68 21.36 31.69 -2.74
CA ILE A 68 20.34 32.22 -1.81
C ILE A 68 19.05 32.39 -2.60
N VAL A 69 18.01 31.65 -2.22
CA VAL A 69 16.68 31.77 -2.82
C VAL A 69 15.74 32.39 -1.80
N ILE A 70 15.33 33.64 -2.07
CA ILE A 70 14.34 34.34 -1.25
C ILE A 70 12.97 33.93 -1.75
N CYS A 71 12.17 33.33 -0.87
CA CYS A 71 10.84 32.83 -1.20
C CYS A 71 9.78 33.79 -0.66
N ASP A 72 8.80 34.09 -1.49
CA ASP A 72 7.66 34.97 -1.20
C ASP A 72 6.58 34.31 -0.33
N SER A 73 6.60 32.97 -0.28
CA SER A 73 5.70 32.18 0.55
C SER A 73 6.39 30.92 1.07
N GLN A 74 5.84 30.37 2.15
CA GLN A 74 6.26 29.07 2.67
C GLN A 74 6.08 27.95 1.63
N GLU A 75 5.10 28.06 0.72
CA GLU A 75 4.84 27.09 -0.35
C GLU A 75 5.91 27.15 -1.44
N SER A 76 6.33 28.34 -1.86
CA SER A 76 7.47 28.53 -2.76
C SER A 76 8.76 28.01 -2.12
N ALA A 77 8.97 28.30 -0.84
CA ALA A 77 10.12 27.80 -0.07
C ALA A 77 10.14 26.28 0.00
N MET A 78 9.01 25.65 0.32
CA MET A 78 8.89 24.19 0.37
C MET A 78 9.02 23.55 -1.01
N THR A 79 8.48 24.17 -2.07
CA THR A 79 8.59 23.65 -3.44
C THR A 79 10.04 23.70 -3.93
N ILE A 80 10.73 24.82 -3.70
CA ILE A 80 12.15 24.98 -4.01
C ILE A 80 12.99 24.01 -3.16
N PHE A 81 12.71 23.90 -1.86
CA PHE A 81 13.39 22.95 -0.97
C PHE A 81 13.20 21.51 -1.43
N ASN A 82 11.99 21.10 -1.82
CA ASN A 82 11.68 19.75 -2.30
C ASN A 82 12.28 19.49 -3.69
N THR A 83 12.34 20.50 -4.56
CA THR A 83 12.90 20.41 -5.93
C THR A 83 14.44 20.45 -5.90
N LEU A 84 15.06 21.12 -4.94
CA LEU A 84 16.50 21.07 -4.70
C LEU A 84 16.89 19.74 -4.04
N ASN A 85 16.08 19.25 -3.10
CA ASN A 85 16.26 17.93 -2.51
C ASN A 85 15.86 16.77 -3.42
N SER A 86 15.28 16.98 -4.60
CA SER A 86 15.04 15.90 -5.55
C SER A 86 16.32 15.38 -6.21
N ARG A 87 17.47 16.06 -5.99
CA ARG A 87 18.82 15.55 -6.27
C ARG A 87 19.49 14.93 -5.03
N GLY A 88 18.79 14.90 -3.89
CA GLY A 88 19.03 14.13 -2.66
C GLY A 88 17.79 13.29 -2.28
N LEU A 89 17.62 12.87 -1.02
CA LEU A 89 16.36 12.27 -0.54
C LEU A 89 15.31 13.38 -0.34
N PRO A 90 14.15 13.35 -1.02
CA PRO A 90 13.11 14.37 -0.86
C PRO A 90 12.49 14.32 0.54
N LEU A 91 12.15 15.47 1.13
CA LEU A 91 11.31 15.51 2.34
C LEU A 91 9.94 14.92 2.02
N SER A 92 9.46 14.06 2.89
CA SER A 92 8.11 13.51 2.82
C SER A 92 7.08 14.54 3.31
N ASN A 93 5.80 14.37 2.94
CA ASN A 93 4.74 15.20 3.52
C ASN A 93 4.69 15.05 5.04
N ALA A 94 4.93 13.84 5.54
CA ALA A 94 4.99 13.52 6.95
C ALA A 94 6.06 14.32 7.71
N ASP A 95 7.24 14.54 7.12
CA ASP A 95 8.29 15.36 7.75
C ASP A 95 7.85 16.81 7.95
N ILE A 96 7.06 17.34 7.02
CA ILE A 96 6.50 18.68 7.14
C ILE A 96 5.42 18.69 8.24
N LEU A 97 4.54 17.69 8.24
CA LEU A 97 3.48 17.54 9.26
C LEU A 97 4.07 17.36 10.67
N LYS A 98 5.20 16.65 10.81
CA LYS A 98 6.00 16.56 12.05
C LYS A 98 6.30 17.95 12.59
N GLY A 99 6.77 18.86 11.73
CA GLY A 99 7.08 20.23 12.10
C GLY A 99 5.86 21.02 12.57
N TYR A 100 4.68 20.79 11.97
CA TYR A 100 3.43 21.39 12.44
C TYR A 100 3.04 20.87 13.83
N ILE A 101 3.04 19.55 14.03
CA ILE A 101 2.69 18.93 15.31
C ILE A 101 3.68 19.37 16.40
N TYR A 102 4.98 19.31 16.12
CA TYR A 102 6.06 19.70 17.03
C TYR A 102 5.93 21.13 17.58
N LYS A 103 5.37 22.05 16.78
CA LYS A 103 5.15 23.45 17.21
C LYS A 103 4.09 23.59 18.29
N ARG A 104 3.10 22.67 18.36
CA ARG A 104 1.93 22.78 19.24
C ARG A 104 1.93 21.78 20.41
N VAL A 105 2.73 20.71 20.34
CA VAL A 105 2.83 19.75 21.45
C VAL A 105 3.54 20.35 22.67
N SER A 106 3.00 20.07 23.86
CA SER A 106 3.58 20.50 25.14
C SER A 106 4.87 19.73 25.45
N HIS A 107 4.86 18.41 25.27
CA HIS A 107 5.97 17.50 25.61
C HIS A 107 6.85 17.20 24.39
N LYS A 108 7.64 18.19 23.96
CA LYS A 108 8.44 18.11 22.72
C LYS A 108 9.44 16.96 22.66
N ASN A 109 10.06 16.62 23.80
CA ASN A 109 11.03 15.52 23.86
C ASN A 109 10.36 14.15 23.75
N GLU A 110 9.21 13.97 24.41
CA GLU A 110 8.41 12.75 24.29
C GLU A 110 7.96 12.56 22.86
N PHE A 111 7.32 13.57 22.26
CA PHE A 111 6.91 13.51 20.85
C PHE A 111 8.09 13.23 19.90
N ALA A 112 9.26 13.83 20.12
CA ALA A 112 10.44 13.57 19.29
C ALA A 112 10.90 12.11 19.38
N ASN A 113 10.88 11.51 20.58
CA ASN A 113 11.20 10.10 20.78
C ASN A 113 10.14 9.20 20.14
N GLU A 114 8.86 9.49 20.37
CA GLU A 114 7.74 8.75 19.77
C GLU A 114 7.79 8.73 18.25
N TRP A 115 8.12 9.87 17.65
CA TRP A 115 8.25 9.98 16.21
C TRP A 115 9.46 9.21 15.69
N LYS A 116 10.59 9.25 16.41
CA LYS A 116 11.80 8.50 16.05
C LYS A 116 11.56 6.98 16.11
N GLU A 117 10.82 6.51 17.10
CA GLU A 117 10.41 5.10 17.21
C GLU A 117 9.51 4.70 16.03
N LEU A 118 8.59 5.58 15.64
CA LEU A 118 7.72 5.36 14.48
C LEU A 118 8.51 5.33 13.16
N GLU A 119 9.48 6.24 12.97
CA GLU A 119 10.40 6.26 11.83
C GLU A 119 11.18 4.94 11.75
N ALA A 120 11.84 4.53 12.84
CA ALA A 120 12.62 3.29 12.90
C ALA A 120 11.76 2.05 12.57
N LYS A 121 10.54 1.99 13.10
CA LYS A 121 9.62 0.89 12.82
C LYS A 121 9.23 0.82 11.34
N ILE A 122 9.00 1.96 10.70
CA ILE A 122 8.61 2.01 9.28
C ILE A 122 9.80 1.64 8.41
N ASP A 123 11.01 2.08 8.75
CA ASP A 123 12.23 1.73 8.02
C ASP A 123 12.55 0.23 8.09
N GLU A 124 12.18 -0.43 9.18
CA GLU A 124 12.33 -1.89 9.36
C GLU A 124 11.17 -2.71 8.73
N SER A 125 10.05 -2.07 8.38
CA SER A 125 8.86 -2.76 7.91
C SER A 125 8.90 -3.05 6.41
N ASN A 126 8.58 -4.28 6.01
CA ASN A 126 8.40 -4.63 4.61
C ASN A 126 6.99 -4.31 4.07
N ASN A 127 6.04 -4.00 4.97
CA ASN A 127 4.61 -3.85 4.64
C ASN A 127 4.17 -2.39 4.55
N ILE A 128 4.90 -1.47 5.21
CA ILE A 128 4.59 -0.04 5.23
C ILE A 128 5.53 0.69 4.28
N LYS A 129 4.97 1.43 3.32
CA LYS A 129 5.77 2.13 2.30
C LYS A 129 6.60 3.27 2.88
N ASN A 130 5.98 4.11 3.72
CA ASN A 130 6.57 5.27 4.39
C ASN A 130 5.52 5.92 5.31
N LEU A 131 5.92 6.95 6.06
CA LEU A 131 5.00 7.77 6.88
C LEU A 131 3.90 8.46 6.04
N ASP A 132 4.20 8.87 4.80
CA ASP A 132 3.21 9.49 3.90
C ASP A 132 2.01 8.59 3.66
N PHE A 133 2.21 7.27 3.57
CA PHE A 133 1.13 6.30 3.49
C PHE A 133 0.20 6.40 4.70
N LEU A 134 0.72 6.49 5.93
CA LEU A 134 -0.09 6.56 7.15
C LEU A 134 -0.92 7.85 7.20
N PHE A 135 -0.32 9.00 6.87
CA PHE A 135 -1.06 10.26 6.82
C PHE A 135 -2.07 10.32 5.67
N LEU A 136 -1.80 9.64 4.55
CA LEU A 136 -2.79 9.45 3.48
C LEU A 136 -3.99 8.62 3.97
N GLN A 137 -3.75 7.51 4.66
CA GLN A 137 -4.82 6.70 5.23
C GLN A 137 -5.60 7.49 6.30
N PHE A 138 -4.92 8.26 7.14
CA PHE A 138 -5.55 9.12 8.13
C PHE A 138 -6.40 10.22 7.50
N MET A 139 -5.94 10.83 6.40
CA MET A 139 -6.77 11.74 5.60
C MET A 139 -8.06 11.06 5.13
N HIS A 140 -7.99 9.83 4.60
CA HIS A 140 -9.19 9.11 4.17
C HIS A 140 -10.15 8.79 5.32
N VAL A 141 -9.63 8.47 6.50
CA VAL A 141 -10.42 8.31 7.74
C VAL A 141 -11.17 9.60 8.07
N ILE A 142 -10.49 10.74 8.06
CA ILE A 142 -11.10 12.04 8.38
C ILE A 142 -12.19 12.41 7.38
N ARG A 143 -11.98 12.11 6.09
CA ARG A 143 -12.99 12.33 5.05
C ARG A 143 -14.23 11.48 5.28
N ALA A 144 -14.06 10.21 5.64
CA ALA A 144 -15.17 9.34 6.01
C ALA A 144 -15.93 9.86 7.23
N GLU A 145 -15.23 10.33 8.27
CA GLU A 145 -15.84 10.98 9.45
C GLU A 145 -16.68 12.21 9.08
N ASN A 146 -16.27 12.94 8.05
CA ASN A 146 -16.97 14.10 7.50
C ASN A 146 -17.99 13.75 6.40
N LYS A 147 -18.31 12.47 6.20
CA LYS A 147 -19.27 11.97 5.19
C LYS A 147 -18.92 12.38 3.76
N ASP A 148 -17.63 12.56 3.48
CA ASP A 148 -17.11 12.92 2.17
C ASP A 148 -16.80 11.67 1.34
N PHE A 149 -17.54 11.50 0.24
CA PHE A 149 -17.38 10.41 -0.71
C PHE A 149 -16.71 10.83 -2.03
N ASP A 150 -16.22 12.08 -2.14
CA ASP A 150 -15.61 12.60 -3.38
C ASP A 150 -14.30 11.87 -3.70
N THR A 151 -14.10 11.45 -4.95
CA THR A 151 -12.88 10.73 -5.37
C THR A 151 -11.67 11.63 -5.66
N THR A 152 -11.83 12.95 -5.60
CA THR A 152 -10.79 13.94 -5.86
C THR A 152 -9.60 13.71 -4.95
N THR A 153 -8.42 13.63 -5.56
CA THR A 153 -7.17 13.39 -4.83
C THR A 153 -6.60 14.73 -4.38
N HIS A 154 -6.73 15.03 -3.09
CA HIS A 154 -6.12 16.20 -2.48
C HIS A 154 -4.68 15.91 -2.05
N SER A 155 -3.83 16.94 -2.07
CA SER A 155 -2.51 16.85 -1.43
C SER A 155 -2.70 16.64 0.08
N VAL A 156 -2.05 15.61 0.63
CA VAL A 156 -2.06 15.30 2.07
C VAL A 156 -1.60 16.53 2.87
N LEU A 157 -0.54 17.20 2.43
CA LEU A 157 -0.03 18.39 3.11
C LEU A 157 -1.08 19.50 3.15
N ASN A 158 -1.71 19.82 2.01
CA ASN A 158 -2.71 20.90 1.97
C ASN A 158 -3.94 20.55 2.80
N PHE A 159 -4.39 19.30 2.77
CA PHE A 159 -5.53 18.82 3.55
C PHE A 159 -5.38 19.06 5.06
N PHE A 160 -4.15 18.97 5.57
CA PHE A 160 -3.86 19.15 6.99
C PHE A 160 -3.38 20.56 7.38
N THR A 161 -3.02 21.42 6.41
CA THR A 161 -2.36 22.72 6.71
C THR A 161 -3.06 23.94 6.14
N LYS A 162 -3.89 23.81 5.10
CA LYS A 162 -4.61 24.94 4.49
C LYS A 162 -6.09 24.90 4.83
N SER A 163 -6.68 26.06 5.07
CA SER A 163 -8.11 26.24 5.35
C SER A 163 -8.86 26.98 4.23
N ASP A 164 -8.25 27.11 3.05
CA ASP A 164 -8.79 27.80 1.87
C ASP A 164 -9.90 27.03 1.18
N LYS A 165 -9.96 25.70 1.38
CA LYS A 165 -11.03 24.84 0.86
C LYS A 165 -11.82 24.20 1.98
N LYS A 166 -13.15 24.22 1.87
CA LYS A 166 -14.08 23.61 2.84
C LYS A 166 -13.86 22.11 3.07
N VAL A 167 -13.25 21.42 2.11
CA VAL A 167 -12.94 19.98 2.18
C VAL A 167 -11.63 19.65 2.91
N TYR A 168 -10.86 20.66 3.33
CA TYR A 168 -9.63 20.47 4.11
C TYR A 168 -9.95 20.33 5.60
N TYR A 169 -10.78 19.32 5.91
CA TYR A 169 -11.24 19.01 7.27
C TYR A 169 -10.07 18.83 8.25
N GLY A 170 -8.95 18.25 7.79
CA GLY A 170 -7.75 18.05 8.60
C GLY A 170 -7.22 19.34 9.22
N ALA A 171 -7.18 20.42 8.43
CA ALA A 171 -6.79 21.74 8.89
C ALA A 171 -7.91 22.45 9.65
N ILE A 172 -9.14 22.44 9.11
CA ILE A 172 -10.30 23.17 9.63
C ILE A 172 -10.63 22.71 11.07
N ASP A 173 -10.67 21.39 11.31
CA ASP A 173 -11.02 20.83 12.62
C ASP A 173 -9.78 20.47 13.45
N ASN A 174 -8.62 21.00 13.08
CA ASN A 174 -7.34 20.82 13.79
C ASN A 174 -6.97 19.35 14.08
N TRP A 175 -7.27 18.43 13.16
CA TRP A 175 -7.05 16.99 13.38
C TRP A 175 -5.59 16.64 13.71
N LEU A 176 -4.61 17.34 13.15
CA LEU A 176 -3.20 17.10 13.48
C LEU A 176 -2.87 17.27 14.98
N TYR A 177 -3.64 18.10 15.68
CA TYR A 177 -3.32 18.56 17.03
C TYR A 177 -4.20 17.94 18.11
N ARG A 178 -5.02 16.95 17.76
CA ARG A 178 -5.83 16.20 18.73
C ARG A 178 -4.92 15.25 19.51
N ASP A 179 -5.21 15.09 20.79
CA ASP A 179 -4.41 14.25 21.70
C ASP A 179 -4.29 12.80 21.23
N ASN A 180 -5.31 12.28 20.56
CA ASN A 180 -5.35 10.90 20.06
C ASN A 180 -4.75 10.71 18.65
N THR A 181 -4.28 11.77 17.99
CA THR A 181 -3.80 11.66 16.60
C THR A 181 -2.53 10.82 16.51
N MET A 182 -1.53 11.10 17.34
CA MET A 182 -0.29 10.31 17.32
C MET A 182 -0.52 8.88 17.81
N TYR A 183 -1.40 8.68 18.79
CA TYR A 183 -1.83 7.35 19.20
C TYR A 183 -2.42 6.57 18.01
N PHE A 184 -3.36 7.17 17.27
CA PHE A 184 -3.95 6.50 16.12
C PHE A 184 -2.94 6.21 15.01
N ILE A 185 -2.05 7.15 14.67
CA ILE A 185 -1.01 6.94 13.65
C ILE A 185 -0.10 5.77 14.04
N LYS A 186 0.28 5.66 15.32
CA LYS A 186 1.05 4.52 15.85
C LYS A 186 0.26 3.21 15.76
N SER A 187 -1.00 3.21 16.19
CA SER A 187 -1.88 2.03 16.09
C SER A 187 -2.06 1.57 14.65
N LEU A 188 -2.21 2.51 13.73
CA LEU A 188 -2.32 2.24 12.29
C LEU A 188 -1.01 1.67 11.73
N ALA A 189 0.14 2.19 12.14
CA ALA A 189 1.44 1.63 11.78
C ALA A 189 1.60 0.21 12.33
N ASN A 190 1.25 -0.03 13.60
CA ASN A 190 1.31 -1.37 14.19
C ASN A 190 0.43 -2.37 13.44
N PHE A 191 -0.79 -1.98 13.08
CA PHE A 191 -1.70 -2.79 12.30
C PHE A 191 -1.12 -3.12 10.91
N TRP A 192 -0.68 -2.11 10.14
CA TRP A 192 -0.18 -2.34 8.77
C TRP A 192 1.16 -3.06 8.73
N ASP A 193 1.97 -2.98 9.79
CA ASP A 193 3.21 -3.74 9.90
C ASP A 193 2.93 -5.25 9.95
N LYS A 194 1.95 -5.68 10.76
CA LYS A 194 1.58 -7.10 10.93
C LYS A 194 0.07 -7.27 11.13
N PRO A 195 -0.75 -7.18 10.07
CA PRO A 195 -2.21 -7.33 10.19
C PRO A 195 -2.62 -8.68 10.80
N GLU A 196 -1.81 -9.72 10.61
CA GLU A 196 -2.09 -11.09 11.08
C GLU A 196 -2.18 -11.18 12.61
N ASN A 197 -1.52 -10.26 13.31
CA ASN A 197 -1.59 -10.17 14.78
C ASN A 197 -2.95 -9.68 15.27
N TYR A 198 -3.68 -8.93 14.44
CA TYR A 198 -4.95 -8.29 14.79
C TYR A 198 -6.17 -8.99 14.18
N LEU A 199 -5.97 -9.75 13.10
CA LEU A 199 -7.05 -10.33 12.31
C LEU A 199 -7.22 -11.83 12.55
N SER A 200 -8.46 -12.30 12.49
CA SER A 200 -8.78 -13.73 12.50
C SER A 200 -8.24 -14.42 11.23
N ASP A 201 -8.20 -15.75 11.23
CA ASP A 201 -7.78 -16.51 10.05
C ASP A 201 -8.65 -16.22 8.82
N LEU A 202 -9.95 -15.94 9.02
CA LEU A 202 -10.87 -15.60 7.95
C LEU A 202 -10.55 -14.22 7.35
N SER A 203 -10.45 -13.19 8.19
CA SER A 203 -10.02 -11.85 7.79
C SER A 203 -8.66 -11.85 7.08
N ASN A 204 -7.70 -12.66 7.56
CA ASN A 204 -6.40 -12.81 6.90
C ASN A 204 -6.52 -13.38 5.48
N LYS A 205 -7.45 -14.33 5.24
CA LYS A 205 -7.73 -14.85 3.88
C LYS A 205 -8.31 -13.75 2.99
N TYR A 206 -9.21 -12.92 3.50
CA TYR A 206 -9.73 -11.76 2.77
C TYR A 206 -8.63 -10.74 2.44
N MET A 207 -7.75 -10.41 3.39
CA MET A 207 -6.60 -9.53 3.15
C MET A 207 -5.69 -10.06 2.04
N LYS A 208 -5.45 -11.38 1.99
CA LYS A 208 -4.69 -12.01 0.90
C LYS A 208 -5.34 -11.81 -0.47
N ILE A 209 -6.67 -11.86 -0.55
CA ILE A 209 -7.43 -11.58 -1.78
C ILE A 209 -7.28 -10.09 -2.15
N LEU A 210 -7.45 -9.18 -1.18
CA LEU A 210 -7.31 -7.74 -1.39
C LEU A 210 -5.91 -7.34 -1.87
N ASN A 211 -4.86 -8.01 -1.38
CA ASN A 211 -3.47 -7.78 -1.80
C ASN A 211 -3.19 -8.12 -3.27
N LEU A 212 -4.09 -8.85 -3.96
CA LEU A 212 -4.00 -9.06 -5.40
C LEU A 212 -4.64 -7.95 -6.23
N PHE A 213 -5.38 -7.02 -5.60
CA PHE A 213 -5.89 -5.87 -6.32
C PHE A 213 -4.75 -4.96 -6.78
N GLN A 214 -4.82 -4.55 -8.04
CA GLN A 214 -3.80 -3.68 -8.65
C GLN A 214 -3.75 -2.29 -8.00
N ASN A 215 -4.83 -1.86 -7.36
CA ASN A 215 -4.98 -0.51 -6.82
C ASN A 215 -5.07 -0.55 -5.30
N ASP A 216 -4.35 0.36 -4.62
CA ASP A 216 -4.24 0.42 -3.16
C ASP A 216 -5.40 1.15 -2.45
N SER A 217 -6.43 1.61 -3.15
CA SER A 217 -7.51 2.40 -2.53
C SER A 217 -8.30 1.59 -1.50
N TRP A 218 -8.35 0.26 -1.62
CA TRP A 218 -8.96 -0.61 -0.61
C TRP A 218 -8.31 -0.46 0.78
N LYS A 219 -7.04 -0.04 0.86
CA LYS A 219 -6.35 0.23 2.12
C LYS A 219 -7.02 1.37 2.91
N ALA A 220 -7.71 2.29 2.23
CA ALA A 220 -8.51 3.33 2.87
C ALA A 220 -9.75 2.76 3.58
N PHE A 221 -10.33 1.67 3.07
CA PHE A 221 -11.42 0.96 3.73
C PHE A 221 -10.94 0.24 4.98
N VAL A 222 -9.85 -0.51 4.85
CA VAL A 222 -9.23 -1.25 5.95
C VAL A 222 -8.77 -0.29 7.06
N SER A 223 -8.12 0.82 6.71
CA SER A 223 -7.71 1.84 7.69
C SER A 223 -8.89 2.50 8.39
N PHE A 224 -10.05 2.61 7.73
CA PHE A 224 -11.26 3.10 8.35
C PHE A 224 -11.88 2.09 9.32
N LEU A 225 -11.80 0.78 9.03
CA LEU A 225 -12.14 -0.26 10.00
C LEU A 225 -11.23 -0.21 11.25
N VAL A 226 -9.92 -0.03 11.06
CA VAL A 226 -8.99 0.17 12.18
C VAL A 226 -9.40 1.38 13.03
N TRP A 227 -9.78 2.49 12.39
CA TRP A 227 -10.25 3.69 13.09
C TRP A 227 -11.56 3.48 13.86
N ARG A 228 -12.55 2.82 13.24
CA ARG A 228 -13.85 2.54 13.87
C ARG A 228 -13.71 1.59 15.04
N ASN A 229 -12.80 0.62 14.93
CA ASN A 229 -12.62 -0.42 15.93
C ASN A 229 -11.39 -0.21 16.84
N LYS A 230 -10.84 1.01 16.87
CA LYS A 230 -9.60 1.35 17.59
C LYS A 230 -9.66 1.05 19.09
N ASP A 231 -10.85 1.12 19.70
CA ASP A 231 -11.03 0.88 21.13
C ASP A 231 -10.92 -0.63 21.48
N ASN A 232 -11.03 -1.50 20.49
CA ASN A 232 -10.92 -2.97 20.64
C ASN A 232 -9.57 -3.51 20.16
N ILE A 233 -8.61 -2.66 19.77
CA ILE A 233 -7.36 -3.08 19.09
C ILE A 233 -6.52 -4.09 19.90
N ASP A 234 -6.63 -4.07 21.23
CA ASP A 234 -5.91 -4.98 22.13
C ASP A 234 -6.61 -6.34 22.29
N ASN A 235 -7.86 -6.46 21.86
CA ASN A 235 -8.61 -7.72 21.87
C ASN A 235 -8.80 -8.22 20.44
N LYS A 236 -7.93 -9.14 19.99
CA LYS A 236 -7.95 -9.71 18.64
C LYS A 236 -9.32 -10.25 18.20
N ASP A 237 -10.02 -10.94 19.09
CA ASP A 237 -11.31 -11.57 18.76
C ASP A 237 -12.38 -10.51 18.54
N GLU A 238 -12.43 -9.47 19.36
CA GLU A 238 -13.37 -8.36 19.17
C GLU A 238 -12.97 -7.46 18.00
N PHE A 239 -11.66 -7.22 17.84
CA PHE A 239 -11.12 -6.40 16.77
C PHE A 239 -11.45 -6.97 15.39
N SER A 240 -11.27 -8.28 15.22
CA SER A 240 -11.45 -8.96 13.94
C SER A 240 -12.89 -9.09 13.48
N LYS A 241 -13.90 -9.04 14.37
CA LYS A 241 -15.33 -9.18 14.02
C LYS A 241 -15.79 -8.20 12.94
N GLU A 242 -15.36 -6.93 13.02
CA GLU A 242 -15.71 -5.94 11.99
C GLU A 242 -15.08 -6.30 10.64
N PHE A 243 -13.86 -6.81 10.63
CA PHE A 243 -13.17 -7.20 9.41
C PHE A 243 -13.80 -8.45 8.78
N ASP A 244 -14.13 -9.45 9.60
CA ASP A 244 -14.82 -10.66 9.15
C ASP A 244 -16.17 -10.35 8.52
N LYS A 245 -16.85 -9.32 9.03
CA LYS A 245 -18.12 -8.85 8.48
C LYS A 245 -17.97 -8.04 7.19
N TYR A 246 -17.03 -7.08 7.15
CA TYR A 246 -17.03 -6.04 6.10
C TYR A 246 -16.01 -6.25 4.99
N LEU A 247 -14.92 -7.00 5.20
CA LEU A 247 -14.00 -7.35 4.12
C LEU A 247 -14.62 -8.18 3.00
N PRO A 248 -15.46 -9.22 3.26
CA PRO A 248 -16.11 -9.95 2.17
C PRO A 248 -17.03 -9.03 1.36
N ILE A 249 -17.75 -8.12 2.02
CA ILE A 249 -18.60 -7.13 1.35
C ILE A 249 -17.78 -6.21 0.44
N LEU A 250 -16.61 -5.74 0.89
CA LEU A 250 -15.71 -4.97 0.02
C LEU A 250 -15.25 -5.80 -1.20
N ILE A 251 -14.85 -7.05 -0.98
CA ILE A 251 -14.45 -7.96 -2.06
C ILE A 251 -15.59 -8.14 -3.06
N GLN A 252 -16.84 -8.29 -2.61
CA GLN A 252 -18.01 -8.41 -3.48
C GLN A 252 -18.19 -7.18 -4.37
N TYR A 253 -18.21 -5.99 -3.79
CA TYR A 253 -18.42 -4.73 -4.52
C TYR A 253 -17.31 -4.48 -5.55
N VAL A 254 -16.06 -4.72 -5.16
CA VAL A 254 -14.93 -4.56 -6.07
C VAL A 254 -14.96 -5.63 -7.17
N THR A 255 -15.25 -6.89 -6.83
CA THR A 255 -15.35 -7.99 -7.80
C THR A 255 -16.45 -7.73 -8.82
N LEU A 256 -17.62 -7.21 -8.40
CA LEU A 256 -18.69 -6.82 -9.31
C LEU A 256 -18.23 -5.81 -10.37
N ALA A 257 -17.37 -4.84 -10.01
CA ALA A 257 -16.80 -3.92 -10.99
C ALA A 257 -15.87 -4.63 -11.99
N PHE A 258 -15.12 -5.65 -11.55
CA PHE A 258 -14.31 -6.47 -12.45
C PHE A 258 -15.17 -7.29 -13.41
N LEU A 259 -16.23 -7.95 -12.90
CA LEU A 259 -17.12 -8.78 -13.71
C LEU A 259 -17.97 -7.96 -14.70
N ASN A 260 -18.24 -6.69 -14.39
CA ASN A 260 -18.91 -5.75 -15.30
C ASN A 260 -17.95 -5.01 -16.25
N GLY A 261 -16.66 -5.34 -16.26
CA GLY A 261 -15.68 -4.76 -17.18
C GLY A 261 -15.36 -3.27 -16.94
N ASN A 262 -15.81 -2.68 -15.83
CA ASN A 262 -15.69 -1.25 -15.55
C ASN A 262 -14.78 -0.92 -14.35
N ALA A 263 -14.01 -1.90 -13.85
CA ALA A 263 -13.04 -1.75 -12.77
C ALA A 263 -11.86 -0.82 -13.15
N SER A 264 -12.10 0.49 -13.11
CA SER A 264 -11.07 1.53 -13.18
C SER A 264 -10.67 2.00 -11.77
N ILE A 265 -9.50 2.64 -11.65
CA ILE A 265 -9.03 3.22 -10.37
C ILE A 265 -10.09 4.13 -9.73
N ASN A 266 -10.75 4.97 -10.53
CA ASN A 266 -11.74 5.91 -10.01
C ASN A 266 -13.02 5.20 -9.55
N VAL A 267 -13.46 4.17 -10.27
CA VAL A 267 -14.61 3.33 -9.86
C VAL A 267 -14.32 2.65 -8.53
N ILE A 268 -13.11 2.08 -8.36
CA ILE A 268 -12.74 1.45 -7.09
C ILE A 268 -12.64 2.48 -5.95
N LYS A 269 -12.08 3.67 -6.20
CA LYS A 269 -12.08 4.77 -5.21
C LYS A 269 -13.50 5.17 -4.80
N GLU A 270 -14.40 5.30 -5.77
CA GLU A 270 -15.79 5.66 -5.54
C GLU A 270 -16.49 4.62 -4.67
N ILE A 271 -16.31 3.33 -4.98
CA ILE A 271 -16.79 2.21 -4.16
C ILE A 271 -16.27 2.36 -2.73
N VAL A 272 -14.94 2.43 -2.55
CA VAL A 272 -14.33 2.45 -1.22
C VAL A 272 -14.78 3.67 -0.41
N PHE A 273 -14.80 4.86 -0.99
CA PHE A 273 -15.16 6.07 -0.24
C PHE A 273 -16.65 6.10 0.11
N LYS A 274 -17.54 5.71 -0.81
CA LYS A 274 -18.96 5.53 -0.48
C LYS A 274 -19.14 4.49 0.61
N MET A 275 -18.41 3.37 0.55
CA MET A 275 -18.51 2.34 1.58
C MET A 275 -18.04 2.83 2.95
N ASN A 276 -16.96 3.63 3.01
CA ASN A 276 -16.52 4.26 4.24
C ASN A 276 -17.58 5.20 4.83
N VAL A 277 -18.21 6.05 4.00
CA VAL A 277 -19.30 6.92 4.47
C VAL A 277 -20.49 6.11 4.96
N LYS A 278 -20.89 5.05 4.24
CA LYS A 278 -21.97 4.14 4.68
C LYS A 278 -21.66 3.48 6.02
N LEU A 279 -20.44 2.96 6.21
CA LEU A 279 -19.98 2.44 7.49
C LEU A 279 -20.03 3.49 8.60
N LYS A 280 -19.66 4.74 8.30
CA LYS A 280 -19.70 5.83 9.27
C LYS A 280 -21.12 6.09 9.79
N ILE A 281 -22.10 6.11 8.89
CA ILE A 281 -23.51 6.38 9.23
C ILE A 281 -24.30 5.11 9.58
N ASN A 282 -23.62 3.96 9.66
CA ASN A 282 -24.22 2.63 9.90
C ASN A 282 -25.33 2.26 8.89
N GLU A 283 -25.16 2.68 7.63
CA GLU A 283 -26.04 2.26 6.53
C GLU A 283 -25.67 0.85 6.05
N SER A 284 -26.69 0.05 5.71
CA SER A 284 -26.51 -1.29 5.17
C SER A 284 -25.89 -1.31 3.77
N PHE A 285 -25.20 -2.40 3.45
CA PHE A 285 -24.72 -2.72 2.11
C PHE A 285 -25.70 -3.67 1.41
N PRO A 286 -26.48 -3.22 0.42
CA PRO A 286 -27.39 -4.12 -0.30
C PRO A 286 -26.60 -5.14 -1.13
N ALA A 287 -27.03 -6.40 -1.10
CA ALA A 287 -26.34 -7.53 -1.74
C ALA A 287 -26.54 -7.61 -3.27
N LYS A 288 -27.65 -7.09 -3.81
CA LYS A 288 -28.02 -7.28 -5.23
C LYS A 288 -27.70 -6.05 -6.08
N GLN A 289 -26.45 -5.91 -6.50
CA GLN A 289 -26.09 -4.90 -7.50
C GLN A 289 -25.59 -5.57 -8.78
N ASN A 290 -26.37 -5.46 -9.86
CA ASN A 290 -25.96 -5.68 -11.26
C ASN A 290 -24.98 -6.84 -11.47
N ILE A 291 -25.37 -8.05 -11.08
CA ILE A 291 -24.62 -9.26 -11.40
C ILE A 291 -24.74 -9.48 -12.92
N PRO A 292 -23.62 -9.58 -13.66
CA PRO A 292 -23.67 -9.78 -15.11
C PRO A 292 -24.24 -11.16 -15.45
N SER A 293 -24.81 -11.32 -16.66
CA SER A 293 -25.19 -12.64 -17.17
C SER A 293 -23.94 -13.52 -17.38
N PHE A 294 -24.15 -14.83 -17.55
CA PHE A 294 -23.06 -15.76 -17.81
C PHE A 294 -22.31 -15.40 -19.12
N GLU A 295 -23.03 -15.02 -20.16
CA GLU A 295 -22.46 -14.62 -21.46
C GLU A 295 -21.57 -13.39 -21.31
N ASN A 296 -22.05 -12.36 -20.60
CA ASN A 296 -21.26 -11.16 -20.34
C ASN A 296 -20.03 -11.47 -19.47
N PHE A 297 -20.15 -12.37 -18.48
CA PHE A 297 -19.01 -12.85 -17.70
C PHE A 297 -17.94 -13.52 -18.58
N LEU A 298 -18.34 -14.38 -19.51
CA LEU A 298 -17.41 -15.01 -20.46
C LEU A 298 -16.72 -13.98 -21.35
N GLU A 299 -17.47 -13.03 -21.90
CA GLU A 299 -16.92 -11.97 -22.76
C GLU A 299 -15.91 -11.08 -22.00
N VAL A 300 -16.28 -10.61 -20.81
CA VAL A 300 -15.41 -9.76 -19.99
C VAL A 300 -14.17 -10.52 -19.53
N SER A 301 -14.31 -11.78 -19.09
CA SER A 301 -13.19 -12.56 -18.55
C SER A 301 -12.17 -12.99 -19.60
N ARG A 302 -12.57 -13.17 -20.87
CA ARG A 302 -11.63 -13.38 -22.00
C ARG A 302 -10.67 -12.21 -22.18
N ASN A 303 -11.11 -10.99 -21.85
CA ASN A 303 -10.34 -9.75 -22.00
C ASN A 303 -9.54 -9.37 -20.74
N PHE A 304 -9.52 -10.22 -19.71
CA PHE A 304 -8.73 -9.95 -18.51
C PHE A 304 -7.22 -10.03 -18.77
N ASP A 305 -6.50 -9.03 -18.27
CA ASP A 305 -5.05 -9.15 -18.12
C ASP A 305 -4.69 -10.26 -17.12
N SER A 306 -3.41 -10.64 -17.07
CA SER A 306 -2.93 -11.72 -16.20
C SER A 306 -3.19 -11.46 -14.71
N ARG A 307 -3.18 -10.20 -14.27
CA ARG A 307 -3.42 -9.82 -12.87
C ARG A 307 -4.90 -9.95 -12.51
N LYS A 308 -5.81 -9.49 -13.38
CA LYS A 308 -7.26 -9.65 -13.24
C LYS A 308 -7.67 -11.12 -13.23
N THR A 309 -7.12 -11.89 -14.17
CA THR A 309 -7.35 -13.34 -14.23
C THR A 309 -6.87 -14.01 -12.95
N LYS A 310 -5.65 -13.69 -12.49
CA LYS A 310 -5.11 -14.22 -11.22
C LYS A 310 -6.00 -13.86 -10.03
N TYR A 311 -6.47 -12.62 -9.94
CA TYR A 311 -7.37 -12.18 -8.89
C TYR A 311 -8.67 -13.02 -8.85
N ILE A 312 -9.36 -13.14 -9.99
CA ILE A 312 -10.64 -13.88 -10.06
C ILE A 312 -10.45 -15.36 -9.74
N LEU A 313 -9.41 -16.00 -10.29
CA LEU A 313 -9.12 -17.41 -9.99
C LEU A 313 -8.68 -17.62 -8.53
N PHE A 314 -8.03 -16.62 -7.92
CA PHE A 314 -7.61 -16.71 -6.52
C PHE A 314 -8.79 -16.59 -5.56
N LEU A 315 -9.71 -15.65 -5.84
CA LEU A 315 -10.99 -15.60 -5.13
C LEU A 315 -11.77 -16.91 -5.33
N TYR A 316 -11.83 -17.42 -6.55
CA TYR A 316 -12.51 -18.68 -6.85
C TYR A 316 -11.93 -19.86 -6.08
N ALA A 317 -10.59 -19.95 -5.96
CA ALA A 317 -9.94 -21.02 -5.21
C ALA A 317 -10.36 -21.04 -3.73
N TYR A 318 -10.55 -19.88 -3.11
CA TYR A 318 -11.12 -19.80 -1.76
C TYR A 318 -12.60 -20.17 -1.72
N VAL A 319 -13.41 -19.65 -2.65
CA VAL A 319 -14.85 -19.94 -2.71
C VAL A 319 -15.11 -21.43 -2.96
N TYR A 320 -14.31 -22.08 -3.81
CA TYR A 320 -14.40 -23.51 -4.14
C TYR A 320 -14.28 -24.42 -2.90
N ASP A 321 -13.44 -24.02 -1.94
CA ASP A 321 -13.14 -24.79 -0.74
C ASP A 321 -13.87 -24.24 0.51
N ASP A 322 -14.86 -23.36 0.34
CA ASP A 322 -15.56 -22.65 1.42
C ASP A 322 -14.59 -21.96 2.41
N PHE A 323 -13.52 -21.38 1.88
CA PHE A 323 -12.46 -20.73 2.65
C PHE A 323 -11.79 -21.63 3.71
N LYS A 324 -11.81 -22.97 3.58
CA LYS A 324 -11.19 -23.86 4.57
C LYS A 324 -9.67 -23.77 4.55
N GLN A 325 -9.05 -23.91 3.37
CA GLN A 325 -7.59 -23.86 3.20
C GLN A 325 -7.02 -22.44 3.25
N VAL A 326 -5.71 -22.34 3.53
CA VAL A 326 -4.94 -21.11 3.44
C VAL A 326 -4.08 -21.17 2.19
N ILE A 327 -4.29 -20.24 1.27
CA ILE A 327 -3.61 -20.21 -0.03
C ILE A 327 -2.56 -19.08 -0.02
N ASP A 328 -1.34 -19.38 -0.46
CA ASP A 328 -0.32 -18.37 -0.73
C ASP A 328 -0.45 -17.89 -2.18
N SER A 329 -0.61 -16.57 -2.39
CA SER A 329 -0.75 -16.00 -3.73
C SER A 329 0.59 -15.69 -4.40
N GLY A 330 1.67 -15.52 -3.64
CA GLY A 330 2.96 -15.04 -4.14
C GLY A 330 3.60 -16.00 -5.14
N SER A 331 3.41 -17.29 -4.92
CA SER A 331 3.99 -18.37 -5.74
C SER A 331 3.12 -18.82 -6.92
N LEU A 332 1.87 -18.35 -7.01
CA LEU A 332 0.90 -18.82 -8.01
C LEU A 332 0.97 -18.05 -9.33
N GLU A 333 0.86 -18.79 -10.42
CA GLU A 333 0.77 -18.30 -11.79
C GLU A 333 -0.50 -18.84 -12.46
N VAL A 334 -0.99 -18.11 -13.46
CA VAL A 334 -2.11 -18.56 -14.29
C VAL A 334 -1.58 -19.60 -15.28
N GLU A 335 -2.08 -20.82 -15.15
CA GLU A 335 -1.84 -21.92 -16.08
C GLU A 335 -3.06 -22.12 -17.00
N HIS A 336 -2.79 -22.45 -18.25
CA HIS A 336 -3.80 -22.92 -19.19
C HIS A 336 -3.91 -24.44 -19.08
N ILE A 337 -5.11 -24.99 -18.94
CA ILE A 337 -5.29 -26.45 -18.79
C ILE A 337 -5.00 -27.14 -20.13
N LEU A 338 -5.53 -26.60 -21.24
CA LEU A 338 -5.06 -26.96 -22.58
C LEU A 338 -3.61 -26.49 -22.81
N PRO A 339 -2.81 -27.22 -23.63
CA PRO A 339 -1.55 -26.69 -24.15
C PRO A 339 -1.75 -25.32 -24.79
N LYS A 340 -0.82 -24.39 -24.56
CA LYS A 340 -0.92 -23.04 -25.14
C LYS A 340 -0.61 -23.06 -26.63
N GLN A 341 0.39 -23.84 -27.02
CA GLN A 341 0.72 -24.04 -28.42
C GLN A 341 -0.19 -25.10 -29.03
N TRP A 342 -0.74 -24.80 -30.21
CA TRP A 342 -1.41 -25.78 -31.04
C TRP A 342 -0.43 -26.88 -31.45
N GLN A 343 -0.82 -28.14 -31.31
CA GLN A 343 0.00 -29.29 -31.69
C GLN A 343 -0.81 -30.17 -32.62
N ASN A 344 -0.35 -30.37 -33.86
CA ASN A 344 -1.06 -31.18 -34.87
C ASN A 344 -1.26 -32.66 -34.48
N ALA A 345 -0.64 -33.14 -33.40
CA ALA A 345 -0.78 -34.50 -32.89
C ALA A 345 -1.70 -34.53 -31.66
N ASN A 346 -2.67 -35.47 -31.65
CA ASN A 346 -3.44 -35.92 -30.47
C ASN A 346 -4.41 -34.92 -29.81
N PHE A 347 -4.95 -33.97 -30.58
CA PHE A 347 -5.98 -33.06 -30.08
C PHE A 347 -7.42 -33.60 -30.22
N ASN A 348 -7.64 -34.90 -30.39
CA ASN A 348 -8.97 -35.54 -30.42
C ASN A 348 -10.05 -34.72 -31.19
N GLU A 349 -10.99 -34.11 -30.46
CA GLU A 349 -12.15 -33.33 -30.95
C GLU A 349 -11.83 -31.85 -31.26
N TRP A 350 -10.56 -31.46 -31.12
CA TRP A 350 -10.09 -30.11 -31.34
C TRP A 350 -9.48 -29.98 -32.74
N ASP A 351 -9.72 -28.82 -33.32
CA ASP A 351 -9.02 -28.28 -34.48
C ASP A 351 -8.35 -26.96 -34.06
N GLU A 352 -7.49 -26.42 -34.91
CA GLU A 352 -6.74 -25.19 -34.62
C GLU A 352 -7.66 -24.00 -34.33
N GLN A 353 -8.76 -23.90 -35.06
CA GLN A 353 -9.75 -22.82 -34.91
C GLN A 353 -10.42 -22.86 -33.53
N SER A 354 -10.94 -24.01 -33.14
CA SER A 354 -11.63 -24.18 -31.87
C SER A 354 -10.68 -24.20 -30.68
N HIS A 355 -9.44 -24.65 -30.85
CA HIS A 355 -8.39 -24.46 -29.82
C HIS A 355 -8.18 -22.97 -29.54
N PHE A 356 -7.99 -22.16 -30.59
CA PHE A 356 -7.80 -20.72 -30.46
C PHE A 356 -8.99 -20.04 -29.76
N GLU A 357 -10.22 -20.40 -30.13
CA GLU A 357 -11.45 -19.84 -29.54
C GLU A 357 -11.61 -20.14 -28.04
N TYR A 358 -11.20 -21.33 -27.59
CA TYR A 358 -11.37 -21.77 -26.21
C TYR A 358 -10.16 -21.51 -25.32
N LEU A 359 -8.98 -21.25 -25.91
CA LEU A 359 -7.72 -21.14 -25.17
C LEU A 359 -7.81 -20.11 -24.03
N GLU A 360 -8.37 -18.94 -24.32
CA GLU A 360 -8.46 -17.82 -23.36
C GLU A 360 -9.71 -17.84 -22.47
N ASN A 361 -10.56 -18.86 -22.60
CA ASN A 361 -11.74 -19.04 -21.74
C ASN A 361 -11.29 -19.24 -20.27
N ILE A 362 -11.96 -18.58 -19.32
CA ILE A 362 -11.68 -18.70 -17.90
C ILE A 362 -11.82 -20.14 -17.38
N GLY A 363 -12.72 -20.93 -17.96
CA GLY A 363 -12.87 -22.36 -17.67
C GLY A 363 -11.62 -23.17 -18.02
N ASN A 364 -10.77 -22.68 -18.93
CA ASN A 364 -9.49 -23.27 -19.31
C ASN A 364 -8.30 -22.75 -18.47
N LYS A 365 -8.52 -21.89 -17.47
CA LYS A 365 -7.43 -21.27 -16.69
C LYS A 365 -7.51 -21.66 -15.22
N ILE A 366 -6.37 -22.02 -14.63
CA ILE A 366 -6.26 -22.40 -13.21
C ILE A 366 -5.01 -21.81 -12.58
N LEU A 367 -4.96 -21.72 -11.24
CA LEU A 367 -3.76 -21.29 -10.53
C LEU A 367 -2.90 -22.48 -10.15
N LEU A 368 -1.59 -22.36 -10.41
CA LEU A 368 -0.59 -23.33 -9.98
C LEU A 368 0.65 -22.64 -9.44
N PRO A 369 1.37 -23.26 -8.49
CA PRO A 369 2.69 -22.80 -8.11
C PRO A 369 3.61 -22.79 -9.33
N LYS A 370 4.47 -21.78 -9.45
CA LYS A 370 5.41 -21.61 -10.57
C LYS A 370 6.18 -22.89 -10.92
N LYS A 371 6.65 -23.64 -9.91
CA LYS A 371 7.38 -24.90 -10.11
C LYS A 371 6.54 -25.99 -10.79
N SER A 372 5.25 -26.07 -10.47
CA SER A 372 4.31 -27.01 -11.08
C SER A 372 3.84 -26.52 -12.45
N ASN A 373 3.63 -25.21 -12.59
CA ASN A 373 3.28 -24.57 -13.86
C ASN A 373 4.32 -24.86 -14.96
N ILE A 374 5.61 -24.73 -14.65
CA ILE A 374 6.73 -25.02 -15.58
C ILE A 374 6.73 -26.48 -16.07
N LYS A 375 6.20 -27.43 -15.29
CA LYS A 375 6.12 -28.83 -15.73
C LYS A 375 4.85 -29.11 -16.54
N CYS A 376 3.83 -28.27 -16.40
CA CYS A 376 2.56 -28.42 -17.10
C CYS A 376 2.63 -27.87 -18.53
N ILE A 377 3.14 -26.64 -18.74
CA ILE A 377 3.30 -25.93 -20.03
C ILE A 377 2.42 -26.50 -21.16
N ASP A 378 3.03 -27.13 -22.17
CA ASP A 378 2.37 -27.60 -23.39
C ASP A 378 2.04 -29.10 -23.33
N ASN A 379 2.06 -29.70 -22.14
CA ASN A 379 1.66 -31.08 -21.97
C ASN A 379 0.12 -31.24 -22.04
N PHE A 380 -0.34 -32.38 -22.52
CA PHE A 380 -1.75 -32.73 -22.48
C PHE A 380 -2.25 -32.93 -21.04
N PHE A 381 -3.57 -32.78 -20.86
CA PHE A 381 -4.23 -32.86 -19.56
C PHE A 381 -3.85 -34.11 -18.75
N ALA A 382 -3.80 -35.29 -19.37
CA ALA A 382 -3.37 -36.53 -18.73
C ALA A 382 -2.01 -36.42 -17.98
N LYS A 383 -1.03 -35.71 -18.57
CA LYS A 383 0.26 -35.45 -17.90
C LYS A 383 0.15 -34.37 -16.84
N LYS A 384 -0.65 -33.32 -17.10
CA LYS A 384 -0.92 -32.26 -16.12
C LYS A 384 -1.59 -32.80 -14.86
N GLN A 385 -2.49 -33.78 -14.97
CA GLN A 385 -3.11 -34.45 -13.82
C GLN A 385 -2.09 -35.08 -12.86
N ILE A 386 -1.02 -35.67 -13.38
CA ILE A 386 0.07 -36.24 -12.56
C ILE A 386 0.73 -35.11 -11.75
N GLU A 387 1.08 -33.99 -12.38
CA GLU A 387 1.67 -32.86 -11.65
C GLU A 387 0.67 -32.19 -10.70
N TYR A 388 -0.63 -32.18 -11.02
CA TYR A 388 -1.67 -31.62 -10.15
C TYR A 388 -1.76 -32.38 -8.82
N SER A 389 -1.49 -33.70 -8.82
CA SER A 389 -1.45 -34.53 -7.61
C SER A 389 -0.23 -34.27 -6.69
N ASN A 390 0.72 -33.43 -7.12
CA ASN A 390 1.94 -33.15 -6.37
C ASN A 390 1.65 -32.40 -5.05
N SER A 391 2.45 -32.67 -4.01
CA SER A 391 2.32 -32.04 -2.69
C SER A 391 2.48 -30.51 -2.71
N ASN A 392 3.15 -29.95 -3.73
CA ASN A 392 3.20 -28.49 -3.93
C ASN A 392 1.82 -27.84 -4.10
N ASN A 393 0.79 -28.62 -4.48
CA ASN A 393 -0.58 -28.15 -4.69
C ASN A 393 -1.52 -28.49 -3.52
N ALA A 394 -0.99 -28.90 -2.36
CA ALA A 394 -1.78 -29.41 -1.23
C ALA A 394 -2.88 -28.44 -0.75
N ASN A 395 -2.65 -27.13 -0.88
CA ASN A 395 -3.58 -26.07 -0.49
C ASN A 395 -4.43 -25.54 -1.67
N LEU A 396 -4.53 -26.29 -2.77
CA LEU A 396 -5.34 -25.95 -3.94
C LEU A 396 -6.36 -27.07 -4.19
N LYS A 397 -7.48 -27.03 -3.46
CA LYS A 397 -8.53 -28.06 -3.49
C LYS A 397 -8.99 -28.44 -4.91
N GLU A 398 -9.31 -27.45 -5.74
CA GLU A 398 -9.77 -27.70 -7.12
C GLU A 398 -8.69 -28.43 -7.95
N VAL A 399 -7.42 -28.02 -7.83
CA VAL A 399 -6.31 -28.65 -8.55
C VAL A 399 -6.21 -30.13 -8.18
N LEU A 400 -6.32 -30.44 -6.88
CA LEU A 400 -6.30 -31.81 -6.38
C LEU A 400 -7.53 -32.60 -6.87
N ASP A 401 -8.69 -31.98 -6.98
CA ASP A 401 -9.90 -32.66 -7.47
C ASP A 401 -9.79 -32.94 -8.98
N LEU A 402 -9.23 -32.01 -9.77
CA LEU A 402 -8.92 -32.24 -11.19
C LEU A 402 -7.88 -33.35 -11.39
N SER A 403 -6.92 -33.49 -10.48
CA SER A 403 -5.93 -34.58 -10.53
C SER A 403 -6.55 -35.97 -10.39
N LYS A 404 -7.71 -36.07 -9.71
CA LYS A 404 -8.44 -37.33 -9.44
C LYS A 404 -9.52 -37.63 -10.48
N ARG A 405 -9.74 -36.71 -11.43
CA ARG A 405 -10.74 -36.87 -12.49
C ARG A 405 -10.41 -38.09 -13.36
N THR A 406 -11.40 -38.94 -13.61
CA THR A 406 -11.24 -40.18 -14.39
C THR A 406 -10.96 -39.93 -15.87
N LYS A 407 -11.65 -38.94 -16.47
CA LYS A 407 -11.42 -38.51 -17.86
C LYS A 407 -10.10 -37.73 -17.93
N ASN A 408 -9.14 -38.29 -18.65
CA ASN A 408 -7.78 -37.74 -18.82
C ASN A 408 -7.64 -36.80 -20.04
N ILE A 409 -8.77 -36.45 -20.66
CA ILE A 409 -8.87 -35.51 -21.78
C ILE A 409 -9.60 -34.25 -21.31
N TRP A 410 -9.16 -33.09 -21.79
CA TRP A 410 -9.81 -31.80 -21.55
C TRP A 410 -10.57 -31.37 -22.81
N THR A 411 -11.90 -31.40 -22.73
CA THR A 411 -12.82 -31.18 -23.88
C THR A 411 -13.50 -29.81 -23.81
N LYS A 412 -14.16 -29.39 -24.90
CA LYS A 412 -14.95 -28.14 -24.96
C LYS A 412 -15.99 -28.09 -23.85
N GLU A 413 -16.73 -29.19 -23.69
CA GLU A 413 -17.72 -29.38 -22.63
C GLU A 413 -17.12 -29.18 -21.22
N ASP A 414 -15.88 -29.64 -20.99
CA ASP A 414 -15.22 -29.46 -19.69
C ASP A 414 -14.90 -28.00 -19.39
N ILE A 415 -14.48 -27.25 -20.42
CA ILE A 415 -14.20 -25.82 -20.31
C ILE A 415 -15.48 -25.06 -20.01
N ASP A 416 -16.56 -25.34 -20.75
CA ASP A 416 -17.85 -24.67 -20.57
C ASP A 416 -18.46 -25.00 -19.21
N ASN A 417 -18.45 -26.27 -18.81
CA ASN A 417 -18.93 -26.70 -17.50
C ASN A 417 -18.13 -26.05 -16.36
N ARG A 418 -16.79 -25.98 -16.49
CA ARG A 418 -15.96 -25.33 -15.48
C ARG A 418 -16.19 -23.82 -15.45
N ALA A 419 -16.34 -23.16 -16.60
CA ALA A 419 -16.63 -21.73 -16.65
C ALA A 419 -17.99 -21.42 -15.98
N GLN A 420 -19.00 -22.26 -16.24
CA GLN A 420 -20.31 -22.16 -15.58
C GLN A 420 -20.19 -22.38 -14.06
N ALA A 421 -19.40 -23.36 -13.62
CA ALA A 421 -19.17 -23.60 -12.19
C ALA A 421 -18.47 -22.40 -11.50
N ILE A 422 -17.46 -21.81 -12.15
CA ILE A 422 -16.81 -20.58 -11.67
C ILE A 422 -17.82 -19.46 -11.53
N TYR A 423 -18.62 -19.22 -12.57
CA TYR A 423 -19.65 -18.18 -12.57
C TYR A 423 -20.67 -18.40 -11.45
N SER A 424 -21.27 -19.60 -11.35
CA SER A 424 -22.28 -19.90 -10.34
C SER A 424 -21.74 -19.70 -8.92
N LYS A 425 -20.51 -20.17 -8.63
CA LYS A 425 -19.87 -19.98 -7.32
C LYS A 425 -19.56 -18.52 -7.03
N MET A 426 -19.14 -17.75 -8.03
CA MET A 426 -18.97 -16.30 -7.89
C MET A 426 -20.30 -15.62 -7.59
N VAL A 427 -21.37 -15.97 -8.29
CA VAL A 427 -22.71 -15.41 -8.03
C VAL A 427 -23.19 -15.73 -6.62
N GLU A 428 -23.01 -16.97 -6.14
CA GLU A 428 -23.30 -17.35 -4.76
C GLU A 428 -22.53 -16.46 -3.75
N PHE A 429 -21.22 -16.30 -3.94
CA PHE A 429 -20.39 -15.44 -3.09
C PHE A 429 -20.79 -13.95 -3.15
N LEU A 430 -21.25 -13.47 -4.30
CA LEU A 430 -21.68 -12.08 -4.49
C LEU A 430 -23.07 -11.78 -3.90
N GLN A 431 -23.88 -12.82 -3.64
CA GLN A 431 -25.23 -12.69 -3.12
C GLN A 431 -25.35 -12.96 -1.61
N GLY A 432 -24.44 -13.75 -1.05
CA GLY A 432 -24.36 -14.03 0.40
C GLY A 432 -23.71 -12.89 1.16
#